data_AF-A0A7C3HHF4-F1
#
_entry.id   AF-A0A7C3HHF4-F1
#
_cell.length_a   1.000
_cell.length_b   1.000
_cell.length_c   1.000
_cell.angle_alpha   90.00
_cell.angle_beta   90.00
_cell.angle_gamma   90.00
#
_symmetry.space_group_name_H-M   'P 1'
#
loop_
_entity.id
_entity.type
_entity.pdbx_description
1 polymer ?
#
loop_
_entity_poly.entity_id
_entity_poly.type
_entity_poly.pdbx_seq_one_letter_code
_entity_poly.pdbx_strand_id
1 'polypeptide(L)'
;MKTSLKVLTLYLAVLNAAGFVQFVRAEAPNGAYSLSVPADLTLIDPSGHYSESMADLSVDLTLACDLAGKITGTGQAYGREMGITARIPLNCTGSISGNNKTPRLNLVFKGSGTASGGGMTFPITLDVSFSGTFDPPSAAFVGSAKGKGCVTVERKKQCESTSMRSYFEPQDGGPARLIPALTLATDSKNRITGTGTVSLSSGRHFGTGFKVTGTYTPKRDETKLKLAATDRSGAKVEVTGKATGGVIEPAKSKLSGKALGQSFKR
;
A
#
# COMPACT_ATOMS: atom_id res chain seq x y z
N MET A 1 -46.64 -51.38 -39.02
CA MET A 1 -45.28 -50.81 -39.13
C MET A 1 -45.24 -49.30 -38.79
N LYS A 2 -45.65 -48.88 -37.58
CA LYS A 2 -45.59 -47.45 -37.16
C LYS A 2 -44.81 -47.19 -35.86
N THR A 3 -44.29 -48.24 -35.24
CA THR A 3 -43.60 -48.18 -33.93
C THR A 3 -42.07 -47.99 -34.04
N SER A 4 -41.43 -48.30 -35.17
CA SER A 4 -39.96 -48.18 -35.28
C SER A 4 -39.45 -46.76 -35.55
N LEU A 5 -40.28 -45.88 -36.12
CA LEU A 5 -39.84 -44.52 -36.48
C LEU A 5 -39.66 -43.63 -35.23
N LYS A 6 -40.53 -43.76 -34.22
CA LYS A 6 -40.45 -42.97 -32.97
C LYS A 6 -39.23 -43.30 -32.10
N VAL A 7 -38.81 -44.57 -32.10
CA VAL A 7 -37.63 -45.02 -31.35
C VAL A 7 -36.35 -44.46 -31.98
N LEU A 8 -36.28 -44.43 -33.32
CA LEU A 8 -35.14 -43.89 -34.04
C LEU A 8 -35.00 -42.36 -33.84
N THR A 9 -36.11 -41.62 -33.83
CA THR A 9 -36.09 -40.17 -33.57
C THR A 9 -35.66 -39.84 -32.14
N LEU A 10 -36.08 -40.64 -31.14
CA LEU A 10 -35.65 -40.48 -29.75
C LEU A 10 -34.15 -40.80 -29.59
N TYR A 11 -33.64 -41.82 -30.29
CA TYR A 11 -32.22 -42.17 -30.28
C TYR A 11 -31.35 -41.06 -30.89
N LEU A 12 -31.77 -40.47 -32.01
CA LEU A 12 -31.11 -39.32 -32.65
C LEU A 12 -31.18 -38.05 -31.80
N ALA A 13 -32.28 -37.81 -31.07
CA ALA A 13 -32.39 -36.70 -30.14
C ALA A 13 -31.47 -36.87 -28.92
N VAL A 14 -31.35 -38.09 -28.38
CA VAL A 14 -30.42 -38.40 -27.28
C VAL A 14 -28.96 -38.36 -27.74
N LEU A 15 -28.63 -38.83 -28.95
CA LEU A 15 -27.29 -38.71 -29.51
C LEU A 15 -26.90 -37.26 -29.85
N ASN A 16 -27.84 -36.44 -30.33
CA ASN A 16 -27.58 -35.00 -30.52
C ASN A 16 -27.50 -34.24 -29.19
N ALA A 17 -28.27 -34.64 -28.17
CA ALA A 17 -28.18 -34.08 -26.82
C ALA A 17 -26.91 -34.53 -26.07
N ALA A 18 -26.41 -35.75 -26.33
CA ALA A 18 -25.18 -36.28 -25.76
C ALA A 18 -23.92 -35.88 -26.55
N GLY A 19 -24.05 -35.56 -27.83
CA GLY A 19 -22.94 -35.35 -28.77
C GLY A 19 -22.19 -34.02 -28.63
N PHE A 20 -22.68 -33.07 -27.83
CA PHE A 20 -22.05 -31.75 -27.70
C PHE A 20 -21.95 -31.24 -26.26
N VAL A 21 -21.77 -32.14 -25.29
CA VAL A 21 -21.15 -31.71 -24.03
C VAL A 21 -19.65 -31.55 -24.30
N GLN A 22 -19.29 -30.42 -24.93
CA GLN A 22 -17.89 -30.00 -24.92
C GLN A 22 -17.55 -29.72 -23.45
N PHE A 23 -16.85 -30.67 -22.83
CA PHE A 23 -16.19 -30.43 -21.56
C PHE A 23 -15.11 -29.39 -21.85
N VAL A 24 -15.47 -28.11 -21.78
CA VAL A 24 -14.53 -27.01 -21.78
C VAL A 24 -13.70 -27.22 -20.51
N ARG A 25 -12.52 -27.83 -20.67
CA ARG A 25 -11.55 -27.93 -19.60
C ARG A 25 -11.02 -26.53 -19.39
N ALA A 26 -11.24 -25.98 -18.20
CA ALA A 26 -10.62 -24.74 -17.81
C ALA A 26 -9.10 -24.84 -18.00
N GLU A 27 -8.56 -23.96 -18.82
CA GLU A 27 -7.13 -23.92 -19.13
C GLU A 27 -6.35 -23.44 -17.90
N ALA A 28 -5.19 -24.03 -17.66
CA ALA A 28 -4.32 -23.56 -16.60
C ALA A 28 -3.83 -22.14 -16.89
N PRO A 29 -3.68 -21.27 -15.87
CA PRO A 29 -3.27 -19.90 -16.09
C PRO A 29 -1.85 -19.83 -16.69
N ASN A 30 -1.74 -19.26 -17.88
CA ASN A 30 -0.48 -19.07 -18.61
C ASN A 30 -0.50 -17.72 -19.34
N GLY A 31 0.56 -16.94 -19.20
CA GLY A 31 0.67 -15.61 -19.81
C GLY A 31 0.37 -14.46 -18.85
N ALA A 32 -0.13 -13.35 -19.39
CA ALA A 32 -0.35 -12.11 -18.64
C ALA A 32 -1.71 -12.11 -17.92
N TYR A 33 -1.70 -11.75 -16.65
CA TYR A 33 -2.90 -11.62 -15.83
C TYR A 33 -2.90 -10.33 -15.01
N SER A 34 -4.08 -9.85 -14.66
CA SER A 34 -4.26 -8.88 -13.57
C SER A 34 -4.90 -9.57 -12.36
N LEU A 35 -4.62 -9.09 -11.15
CA LEU A 35 -5.33 -9.54 -9.94
C LEU A 35 -6.43 -8.52 -9.61
N SER A 36 -7.69 -8.97 -9.60
CA SER A 36 -8.81 -8.12 -9.21
C SER A 36 -8.79 -7.89 -7.70
N VAL A 37 -8.38 -6.68 -7.28
CA VAL A 37 -8.41 -6.28 -5.87
C VAL A 37 -9.73 -5.56 -5.58
N PRO A 38 -10.53 -6.04 -4.63
CA PRO A 38 -11.82 -5.45 -4.30
C PRO A 38 -11.71 -3.99 -3.86
N ALA A 39 -12.69 -3.17 -4.22
CA ALA A 39 -12.70 -1.74 -3.91
C ALA A 39 -12.73 -1.43 -2.40
N ASP A 40 -13.28 -2.34 -1.59
CA ASP A 40 -13.31 -2.27 -0.13
C ASP A 40 -11.95 -2.58 0.52
N LEU A 41 -10.99 -3.13 -0.24
CA LEU A 41 -9.63 -3.36 0.21
C LEU A 41 -8.76 -2.16 -0.13
N THR A 42 -8.82 -1.18 0.77
CA THR A 42 -8.01 0.04 0.72
C THR A 42 -6.84 -0.08 1.69
N LEU A 43 -5.66 0.37 1.28
CA LEU A 43 -4.50 0.64 2.13
C LEU A 43 -4.31 2.16 2.22
N ILE A 44 -3.70 2.65 3.29
CA ILE A 44 -3.37 4.08 3.41
C ILE A 44 -1.91 4.30 3.02
N ASP A 45 -1.64 5.14 2.02
CA ASP A 45 -0.27 5.57 1.68
C ASP A 45 -0.03 6.97 2.26
N PRO A 46 0.88 7.14 3.26
CA PRO A 46 1.23 8.45 3.80
C PRO A 46 2.32 9.17 2.99
N SER A 47 2.61 8.71 1.77
CA SER A 47 3.54 9.38 0.87
C SER A 47 2.88 10.58 0.20
N GLY A 48 3.69 11.59 -0.11
CA GLY A 48 3.22 12.80 -0.76
C GLY A 48 4.05 14.02 -0.40
N HIS A 49 3.67 15.15 -0.96
CA HIS A 49 4.18 16.45 -0.56
C HIS A 49 3.20 17.12 0.41
N TYR A 50 3.73 17.71 1.48
CA TYR A 50 2.99 18.35 2.54
C TYR A 50 3.55 19.75 2.72
N SER A 51 2.69 20.75 2.53
CA SER A 51 3.03 22.14 2.76
C SER A 51 1.97 22.73 3.69
N GLU A 52 2.43 23.27 4.81
CA GLU A 52 1.56 23.91 5.80
C GLU A 52 2.19 25.22 6.25
N SER A 53 1.36 26.24 6.40
CA SER A 53 1.80 27.57 6.84
C SER A 53 0.84 28.10 7.89
N MET A 54 1.39 28.54 9.02
CA MET A 54 0.67 29.18 10.11
C MET A 54 1.39 30.46 10.51
N ALA A 55 0.81 31.62 10.19
CA ALA A 55 1.31 32.96 10.52
C ALA A 55 2.82 33.15 10.27
N ASP A 56 3.62 32.81 11.27
CA ASP A 56 5.08 33.00 11.34
C ASP A 56 5.88 31.71 11.13
N LEU A 57 5.22 30.57 10.92
CA LEU A 57 5.82 29.25 10.70
C LEU A 57 5.35 28.67 9.37
N SER A 58 6.26 28.11 8.58
CA SER A 58 5.91 27.25 7.45
C SER A 58 6.74 25.97 7.47
N VAL A 59 6.14 24.89 6.97
CA VAL A 59 6.78 23.59 6.87
C VAL A 59 6.47 23.01 5.49
N ASP A 60 7.52 22.63 4.77
CA ASP A 60 7.45 21.89 3.52
C ASP A 60 8.13 20.54 3.71
N LEU A 61 7.46 19.46 3.36
CA LEU A 61 7.90 18.10 3.63
C LEU A 61 7.52 17.17 2.47
N THR A 62 8.42 16.27 2.11
CA THR A 62 8.12 15.18 1.18
C THR A 62 8.35 13.86 1.89
N LEU A 63 7.33 13.00 1.89
CA LEU A 63 7.38 11.66 2.48
C LEU A 63 7.30 10.57 1.41
N ALA A 64 8.02 9.49 1.63
CA ALA A 64 7.96 8.26 0.86
C ALA A 64 7.83 7.05 1.80
N CYS A 65 6.85 6.20 1.55
CA CYS A 65 6.59 4.96 2.29
C CYS A 65 6.92 3.74 1.43
N ASP A 66 7.82 2.86 1.83
CA ASP A 66 8.06 1.64 1.07
C ASP A 66 6.97 0.56 1.27
N LEU A 67 7.09 -0.57 0.56
CA LEU A 67 6.19 -1.71 0.70
C LEU A 67 6.19 -2.34 2.10
N ALA A 68 7.27 -2.16 2.87
CA ALA A 68 7.38 -2.65 4.24
C ALA A 68 6.63 -1.76 5.22
N GLY A 69 6.22 -0.57 4.78
CA GLY A 69 5.63 0.47 5.60
C GLY A 69 6.66 1.39 6.26
N LYS A 70 7.94 1.31 5.89
CA LYS A 70 8.96 2.23 6.39
C LYS A 70 8.79 3.57 5.68
N ILE A 71 8.79 4.64 6.46
CA ILE A 71 8.66 6.01 5.95
C ILE A 71 10.00 6.71 6.07
N THR A 72 10.38 7.39 5.00
CA THR A 72 11.50 8.32 4.94
C THR A 72 11.02 9.61 4.32
N GLY A 73 11.59 10.73 4.75
CA GLY A 73 11.26 12.01 4.15
C GLY A 73 12.29 13.07 4.43
N THR A 74 12.18 14.16 3.69
CA THR A 74 13.01 15.35 3.85
C THR A 74 12.13 16.58 3.70
N GLY A 75 12.57 17.68 4.29
CA GLY A 75 11.80 18.90 4.26
C GLY A 75 12.54 20.08 4.85
N GLN A 76 11.78 21.13 5.12
CA GLN A 76 12.27 22.37 5.67
C GLN A 76 11.18 23.00 6.53
N ALA A 77 11.56 23.42 7.74
CA ALA A 77 10.77 24.36 8.53
C ALA A 77 11.40 25.76 8.42
N TYR A 78 10.55 26.75 8.31
CA TYR A 78 10.90 28.17 8.35
C TYR A 78 10.06 28.85 9.43
N GLY A 79 10.71 29.69 10.25
CA GLY A 79 10.04 30.43 11.31
C GLY A 79 10.51 31.88 11.34
N ARG A 80 9.62 32.84 11.61
CA ARG A 80 9.98 34.25 11.80
C ARG A 80 9.22 34.88 12.96
N GLU A 81 9.91 35.21 14.04
CA GLU A 81 9.28 35.82 15.22
C GLU A 81 10.16 36.97 15.75
N MET A 82 9.56 38.12 16.05
CA MET A 82 10.26 39.28 16.64
C MET A 82 11.56 39.68 15.92
N GLY A 83 11.59 39.57 14.59
CA GLY A 83 12.78 39.87 13.77
C GLY A 83 13.87 38.79 13.76
N ILE A 84 13.65 37.66 14.44
CA ILE A 84 14.47 36.46 14.37
C ILE A 84 13.90 35.55 13.28
N THR A 85 14.76 35.07 12.38
CA THR A 85 14.39 34.13 11.32
C THR A 85 15.16 32.82 11.51
N ALA A 86 14.45 31.70 11.44
CA ALA A 86 15.01 30.36 11.54
C ALA A 86 14.72 29.56 10.27
N ARG A 87 15.72 28.79 9.82
CA ARG A 87 15.58 27.85 8.70
C ARG A 87 16.18 26.51 9.12
N ILE A 88 15.34 25.48 9.15
CA ILE A 88 15.69 24.17 9.72
C ILE A 88 15.39 23.10 8.67
N PRO A 89 16.41 22.54 8.00
CA PRO A 89 16.27 21.31 7.24
C PRO A 89 15.74 20.19 8.13
N LEU A 90 14.76 19.44 7.65
CA LEU A 90 14.13 18.34 8.36
C LEU A 90 14.45 17.02 7.68
N ASN A 91 14.75 16.01 8.48
CA ASN A 91 14.76 14.61 8.09
C ASN A 91 13.64 13.88 8.81
N CYS A 92 12.83 13.14 8.06
CA CYS A 92 11.75 12.32 8.60
C CYS A 92 12.12 10.85 8.52
N THR A 93 11.84 10.13 9.60
CA THR A 93 11.80 8.67 9.63
C THR A 93 10.50 8.24 10.26
N GLY A 94 9.98 7.07 9.88
CA GLY A 94 8.73 6.61 10.45
C GLY A 94 8.33 5.22 9.98
N SER A 95 7.11 4.86 10.35
CA SER A 95 6.47 3.65 9.88
C SER A 95 4.95 3.77 9.86
N ILE A 96 4.34 3.03 8.95
CA ILE A 96 2.93 2.67 8.99
C ILE A 96 2.81 1.16 9.25
N SER A 97 1.88 0.77 10.11
CA SER A 97 1.71 -0.62 10.54
C SER A 97 0.26 -0.91 10.92
N GLY A 98 -0.05 -2.15 11.31
CA GLY A 98 -1.40 -2.56 11.71
C GLY A 98 -2.15 -3.25 10.59
N ASN A 99 -3.47 -3.24 10.66
CA ASN A 99 -4.33 -3.76 9.60
C ASN A 99 -4.89 -2.62 8.75
N ASN A 100 -5.45 -2.95 7.58
CA ASN A 100 -5.94 -1.97 6.62
C ASN A 100 -7.19 -1.18 7.05
N LYS A 101 -7.85 -1.56 8.16
CA LYS A 101 -8.97 -0.82 8.75
C LYS A 101 -8.54 0.14 9.85
N THR A 102 -7.51 -0.22 10.60
CA THR A 102 -6.94 0.57 11.70
C THR A 102 -5.43 0.69 11.60
N PRO A 103 -4.89 1.25 10.49
CA PRO A 103 -3.46 1.46 10.37
C PRO A 103 -2.97 2.49 11.38
N ARG A 104 -1.75 2.29 11.87
CA ARG A 104 -1.04 3.15 12.82
C ARG A 104 0.14 3.80 12.14
N LEU A 105 0.23 5.12 12.25
CA LEU A 105 1.30 5.94 11.70
C LEU A 105 2.18 6.45 12.85
N ASN A 106 3.50 6.28 12.70
CA ASN A 106 4.50 6.86 13.58
C ASN A 106 5.51 7.63 12.73
N LEU A 107 5.73 8.91 13.04
CA LEU A 107 6.69 9.77 12.36
C LEU A 107 7.60 10.43 13.39
N VAL A 108 8.87 10.62 13.01
CA VAL A 108 9.88 11.34 13.78
C VAL A 108 10.63 12.24 12.82
N PHE A 109 10.54 13.54 13.08
CA PHE A 109 11.22 14.61 12.38
C PHE A 109 12.38 15.11 13.23
N LYS A 110 13.56 15.17 12.63
CA LYS A 110 14.74 15.75 13.25
C LYS A 110 15.32 16.81 12.34
N GLY A 111 15.58 17.98 12.90
CA GLY A 111 16.16 19.11 12.20
C GLY A 111 17.26 19.79 13.00
N SER A 112 18.24 20.31 12.27
CA SER A 112 19.31 21.13 12.82
C SER A 112 19.57 22.26 11.85
N GLY A 113 19.58 23.49 12.33
CA GLY A 113 19.76 24.68 11.51
C GLY A 113 20.26 25.86 12.33
N THR A 114 19.98 27.07 11.85
CA THR A 114 20.31 28.31 12.55
C THR A 114 19.12 29.25 12.61
N ALA A 115 19.08 30.04 13.68
CA ALA A 115 18.21 31.20 13.84
C ALA A 115 19.06 32.46 13.85
N SER A 116 18.62 33.53 13.20
CA SER A 116 19.38 34.77 13.06
C SER A 116 18.50 35.99 13.27
N GLY A 117 19.01 37.01 13.98
CA GLY A 117 18.30 38.24 14.30
C GLY A 117 19.20 39.19 15.10
N GLY A 118 19.05 40.51 14.90
CA GLY A 118 19.84 41.51 15.62
C GLY A 118 21.36 41.39 15.44
N GLY A 119 21.82 40.91 14.28
CA GLY A 119 23.25 40.69 14.00
C GLY A 119 23.86 39.43 14.61
N MET A 120 23.08 38.61 15.32
CA MET A 120 23.52 37.36 15.93
C MET A 120 22.97 36.14 15.20
N THR A 121 23.68 35.01 15.31
CA THR A 121 23.24 33.70 14.79
C THR A 121 23.39 32.64 15.86
N PHE A 122 22.35 31.83 16.05
CA PHE A 122 22.28 30.79 17.07
C PHE A 122 21.97 29.44 16.42
N PRO A 123 22.66 28.35 16.77
CA PRO A 123 22.27 27.02 16.31
C PRO A 123 20.97 26.59 16.99
N ILE A 124 20.08 26.00 16.20
CA ILE A 124 18.78 25.49 16.63
C ILE A 124 18.63 24.01 16.24
N THR A 125 18.03 23.21 17.12
CA THR A 125 17.66 21.82 16.86
C THR A 125 16.19 21.60 17.13
N LEU A 126 15.54 20.77 16.32
CA LEU A 126 14.13 20.43 16.42
C LEU A 126 13.97 18.90 16.39
N ASP A 127 13.20 18.37 17.33
CA ASP A 127 12.76 16.97 17.36
C ASP A 127 11.24 16.94 17.51
N VAL A 128 10.52 16.41 16.52
CA VAL A 128 9.06 16.29 16.54
C VAL A 128 8.68 14.85 16.28
N SER A 129 7.80 14.29 17.08
CA SER A 129 7.24 12.95 16.87
C SER A 129 5.73 13.01 16.78
N PHE A 130 5.17 12.18 15.91
CA PHE A 130 3.73 11.96 15.77
C PHE A 130 3.44 10.47 15.90
N SER A 131 2.38 10.13 16.62
CA SER A 131 1.83 8.78 16.66
C SER A 131 0.31 8.84 16.63
N GLY A 132 -0.31 8.16 15.66
CA GLY A 132 -1.75 8.20 15.45
C GLY A 132 -2.30 6.93 14.81
N THR A 133 -3.61 6.76 14.91
CA THR A 133 -4.36 5.69 14.24
C THR A 133 -5.28 6.32 13.21
N PHE A 134 -5.42 5.69 12.05
CA PHE A 134 -6.34 6.16 11.03
C PHE A 134 -7.78 6.06 11.51
N ASP A 135 -8.50 7.16 11.37
CA ASP A 135 -9.90 7.31 11.72
C ASP A 135 -10.70 7.49 10.42
N PRO A 136 -11.44 6.45 9.97
CA PRO A 136 -12.14 6.50 8.69
C PRO A 136 -13.12 7.67 8.52
N PRO A 137 -13.89 8.09 9.55
CA PRO A 137 -14.77 9.25 9.45
C PRO A 137 -14.06 10.56 9.11
N SER A 138 -12.87 10.80 9.66
CA SER A 138 -12.08 12.00 9.38
C SER A 138 -11.12 11.84 8.20
N ALA A 139 -11.00 10.64 7.65
CA ALA A 139 -10.01 10.29 6.63
C ALA A 139 -8.57 10.68 7.00
N ALA A 140 -8.26 10.73 8.31
CA ALA A 140 -7.00 11.22 8.84
C ALA A 140 -6.43 10.27 9.91
N PHE A 141 -5.13 10.35 10.15
CA PHE A 141 -4.55 9.78 11.36
C PHE A 141 -4.77 10.72 12.53
N VAL A 142 -5.46 10.25 13.57
CA VAL A 142 -5.74 11.01 14.78
C VAL A 142 -4.84 10.49 15.89
N GLY A 143 -4.13 11.41 16.55
CA GLY A 143 -3.10 11.02 17.49
C GLY A 143 -2.52 12.14 18.33
N SER A 144 -1.28 11.92 18.79
CA SER A 144 -0.52 12.88 19.58
C SER A 144 0.76 13.26 18.84
N ALA A 145 1.03 14.56 18.81
CA ALA A 145 2.32 15.11 18.43
C ALA A 145 3.07 15.61 19.66
N LYS A 146 4.38 15.37 19.71
CA LYS A 146 5.29 15.88 20.74
C LYS A 146 6.46 16.58 20.06
N GLY A 147 6.73 17.82 20.45
CA GLY A 147 7.83 18.62 19.90
C GLY A 147 8.81 19.03 20.98
N LYS A 148 10.09 19.08 20.63
CA LYS A 148 11.17 19.63 21.44
C LYS A 148 12.07 20.50 20.55
N GLY A 149 12.14 21.78 20.87
CA GLY A 149 13.07 22.72 20.24
C GLY A 149 14.19 23.07 21.21
N CYS A 150 15.41 23.25 20.72
CA CYS A 150 16.50 23.77 21.54
C CYS A 150 17.33 24.81 20.79
N VAL A 151 17.72 25.87 21.48
CA VAL A 151 18.64 26.91 21.00
C VAL A 151 19.90 26.92 21.86
N THR A 152 21.05 27.23 21.28
CA THR A 152 22.29 27.43 22.06
C THR A 152 22.73 28.88 21.98
N VAL A 153 22.80 29.55 23.13
CA VAL A 153 23.25 30.94 23.28
C VAL A 153 24.43 30.94 24.23
N GLU A 154 25.58 31.49 23.81
CA GLU A 154 26.79 31.58 24.65
C GLU A 154 27.19 30.24 25.32
N ARG A 155 27.11 29.13 24.56
CA ARG A 155 27.38 27.75 25.02
C ARG A 155 26.37 27.19 26.04
N LYS A 156 25.29 27.91 26.36
CA LYS A 156 24.17 27.39 27.16
C LYS A 156 23.06 26.91 26.23
N LYS A 157 22.64 25.66 26.40
CA LYS A 157 21.53 25.06 25.66
C LYS A 157 20.22 25.28 26.41
N GLN A 158 19.28 25.97 25.80
CA GLN A 158 17.92 26.14 26.29
C GLN A 158 16.97 25.31 25.43
N CYS A 159 16.04 24.59 26.05
CA CYS A 159 15.11 23.72 25.33
C CYS A 159 13.69 23.93 25.84
N GLU A 160 12.74 23.93 24.90
CA GLU A 160 11.32 23.95 25.17
C GLU A 160 10.68 22.67 24.64
N SER A 161 9.59 22.23 25.26
CA SER A 161 8.86 21.03 24.84
C SER A 161 7.36 21.26 24.91
N THR A 162 6.64 20.69 23.95
CA THR A 162 5.19 20.79 23.86
C THR A 162 4.59 19.46 23.41
N SER A 163 3.32 19.25 23.71
CA SER A 163 2.54 18.13 23.20
C SER A 163 1.12 18.57 22.90
N MET A 164 0.56 18.06 21.82
CA MET A 164 -0.80 18.36 21.43
C MET A 164 -1.47 17.14 20.80
N ARG A 165 -2.80 17.17 20.76
CA ARG A 165 -3.54 16.31 19.84
C ARG A 165 -3.31 16.83 18.42
N SER A 166 -3.08 15.92 17.48
CA SER A 166 -2.75 16.28 16.11
C SER A 166 -3.46 15.35 15.13
N TYR A 167 -3.65 15.87 13.92
CA TYR A 167 -4.29 15.22 12.80
C TYR A 167 -3.27 15.19 11.66
N PHE A 168 -3.14 14.05 11.00
CA PHE A 168 -2.32 13.91 9.81
C PHE A 168 -3.19 13.38 8.68
N GLU A 169 -3.48 14.25 7.72
CA GLU A 169 -4.28 13.94 6.53
C GLU A 169 -3.35 13.51 5.39
N PRO A 170 -3.49 12.28 4.85
CA PRO A 170 -2.73 11.88 3.67
C PRO A 170 -3.17 12.70 2.45
N GLN A 171 -2.28 13.48 1.86
CA GLN A 171 -2.53 14.31 0.67
C GLN A 171 -2.63 13.45 -0.60
N ASP A 172 -1.47 13.09 -1.17
CA ASP A 172 -1.38 12.46 -2.50
C ASP A 172 -1.52 10.93 -2.47
N GLY A 173 -1.10 10.30 -1.36
CA GLY A 173 -1.08 8.86 -1.23
C GLY A 173 -2.44 8.25 -0.88
N GLY A 174 -3.21 8.90 0.00
CA GLY A 174 -4.61 8.59 0.32
C GLY A 174 -4.97 7.10 0.50
N PRO A 175 -6.27 6.79 0.40
CA PRO A 175 -6.79 5.48 0.04
C PRO A 175 -6.18 4.94 -1.26
N ALA A 176 -5.25 3.99 -1.14
CA ALA A 176 -4.59 3.34 -2.24
C ALA A 176 -5.05 1.88 -2.41
N ARG A 177 -5.28 1.46 -3.66
CA ARG A 177 -5.54 0.06 -4.01
C ARG A 177 -4.31 -0.54 -4.67
N LEU A 178 -4.03 -1.81 -4.37
CA LEU A 178 -3.02 -2.58 -5.08
C LEU A 178 -3.55 -2.91 -6.48
N ILE A 179 -2.73 -2.69 -7.50
CA ILE A 179 -3.00 -3.05 -8.91
C ILE A 179 -1.87 -3.99 -9.35
N PRO A 180 -2.02 -5.31 -9.12
CA PRO A 180 -1.01 -6.29 -9.46
C PRO A 180 -1.13 -6.73 -10.92
N ALA A 181 -0.05 -6.59 -11.69
CA ALA A 181 0.10 -7.19 -13.00
C ALA A 181 1.02 -8.41 -12.88
N LEU A 182 0.66 -9.53 -13.51
CA LEU A 182 1.27 -10.83 -13.32
C LEU A 182 1.66 -11.43 -14.68
N THR A 183 2.76 -12.18 -14.70
CA THR A 183 3.12 -13.09 -15.80
C THR A 183 3.28 -14.48 -15.21
N LEU A 184 2.42 -15.42 -15.61
CA LEU A 184 2.30 -16.74 -15.02
C LEU A 184 2.70 -17.84 -16.02
N ALA A 185 3.29 -18.91 -15.50
CA ALA A 185 3.52 -20.16 -16.22
C ALA A 185 3.09 -21.33 -15.32
N THR A 186 2.30 -22.25 -15.87
CA THR A 186 1.87 -23.47 -15.18
C THR A 186 2.57 -24.70 -15.76
N ASP A 187 3.21 -25.49 -14.90
CA ASP A 187 3.88 -26.74 -15.30
C ASP A 187 2.93 -27.94 -15.42
N SER A 188 3.45 -29.08 -15.87
CA SER A 188 2.69 -30.33 -16.01
C SER A 188 2.20 -30.92 -14.68
N LYS A 189 2.72 -30.44 -13.53
CA LYS A 189 2.30 -30.80 -12.18
C LYS A 189 1.32 -29.78 -11.59
N ASN A 190 0.79 -28.87 -12.43
CA ASN A 190 -0.08 -27.76 -12.05
C ASN A 190 0.55 -26.80 -11.03
N ARG A 191 1.87 -26.68 -11.00
CA ARG A 191 2.58 -25.66 -10.21
C ARG A 191 2.67 -24.39 -11.03
N ILE A 192 2.39 -23.27 -10.38
CA ILE A 192 2.45 -21.94 -11.01
C ILE A 192 3.73 -21.26 -10.54
N THR A 193 4.47 -20.70 -11.48
CA THR A 193 5.56 -19.75 -11.23
C THR A 193 5.34 -18.50 -12.05
N GLY A 194 5.98 -17.40 -11.65
CA GLY A 194 5.83 -16.16 -12.38
C GLY A 194 6.48 -14.98 -11.72
N THR A 195 6.23 -13.82 -12.32
CA THR A 195 6.61 -12.52 -11.80
C THR A 195 5.37 -11.63 -11.73
N GLY A 196 5.45 -10.59 -10.92
CA GLY A 196 4.44 -9.56 -10.91
C GLY A 196 5.01 -8.20 -10.54
N THR A 197 4.23 -7.16 -10.80
CA THR A 197 4.51 -5.79 -10.38
C THR A 197 3.29 -5.25 -9.68
N VAL A 198 3.48 -4.39 -8.70
CA VAL A 198 2.38 -3.74 -7.98
C VAL A 198 2.48 -2.24 -8.16
N SER A 199 1.37 -1.68 -8.60
CA SER A 199 1.15 -0.24 -8.62
C SER A 199 0.07 0.11 -7.61
N LEU A 200 0.06 1.34 -7.14
CA LEU A 200 -1.04 1.90 -6.36
C LEU A 200 -1.99 2.65 -7.30
N SER A 201 -3.26 2.76 -6.90
CA SER A 201 -4.22 3.62 -7.57
C SER A 201 -3.83 5.11 -7.57
N SER A 202 -2.90 5.52 -6.71
CA SER A 202 -2.27 6.85 -6.71
C SER A 202 -1.25 7.05 -7.85
N GLY A 203 -1.04 6.06 -8.72
CA GLY A 203 -0.04 6.11 -9.79
C GLY A 203 1.38 5.75 -9.35
N ARG A 204 1.57 5.46 -8.06
CA ARG A 204 2.87 5.05 -7.55
C ARG A 204 3.21 3.62 -7.94
N HIS A 205 4.38 3.43 -8.51
CA HIS A 205 4.89 2.12 -8.90
C HIS A 205 6.00 1.68 -7.95
N PHE A 206 5.89 0.45 -7.44
CA PHE A 206 7.01 -0.18 -6.76
C PHE A 206 7.84 -0.89 -7.82
N GLY A 207 9.02 -0.32 -8.13
CA GLY A 207 9.95 -0.90 -9.11
C GLY A 207 10.50 -2.28 -8.70
N THR A 208 10.15 -2.76 -7.51
CA THR A 208 10.47 -4.11 -7.03
C THR A 208 9.42 -5.09 -7.52
N GLY A 209 9.88 -6.11 -8.23
CA GLY A 209 9.02 -7.20 -8.69
C GLY A 209 8.50 -8.03 -7.53
N PHE A 210 7.48 -8.83 -7.81
CA PHE A 210 6.99 -9.89 -6.96
C PHE A 210 7.37 -11.21 -7.60
N LYS A 211 7.93 -12.13 -6.81
CA LYS A 211 8.02 -13.54 -7.19
C LYS A 211 6.67 -14.18 -6.96
N VAL A 212 6.11 -14.78 -7.99
CA VAL A 212 4.83 -15.49 -7.93
C VAL A 212 5.08 -16.98 -7.88
N THR A 213 4.45 -17.64 -6.92
CA THR A 213 4.42 -19.10 -6.79
C THR A 213 3.00 -19.56 -6.52
N GLY A 214 2.64 -20.77 -6.90
CA GLY A 214 1.25 -21.21 -6.73
C GLY A 214 0.97 -22.61 -7.21
N THR A 215 -0.33 -22.93 -7.22
CA THR A 215 -0.86 -24.19 -7.73
C THR A 215 -2.20 -23.96 -8.42
N TYR A 216 -2.44 -24.67 -9.51
CA TYR A 216 -3.73 -24.76 -10.18
C TYR A 216 -4.41 -26.10 -9.86
N THR A 217 -5.73 -26.09 -9.65
CA THR A 217 -6.53 -27.29 -9.39
C THR A 217 -7.57 -27.45 -10.50
N PRO A 218 -7.28 -28.23 -11.55
CA PRO A 218 -8.15 -28.33 -12.73
C PRO A 218 -9.59 -28.77 -12.41
N LYS A 219 -9.76 -29.68 -11.44
CA LYS A 219 -11.09 -30.18 -11.04
C LYS A 219 -12.03 -29.11 -10.51
N ARG A 220 -11.49 -28.01 -9.99
CA ARG A 220 -12.24 -26.92 -9.38
C ARG A 220 -12.10 -25.60 -10.14
N ASP A 221 -11.25 -25.59 -11.17
CA ASP A 221 -10.79 -24.37 -11.82
C ASP A 221 -10.32 -23.33 -10.77
N GLU A 222 -9.48 -23.78 -9.84
CA GLU A 222 -9.02 -22.97 -8.70
C GLU A 222 -7.53 -22.73 -8.78
N THR A 223 -7.15 -21.46 -8.73
CA THR A 223 -5.77 -20.97 -8.73
C THR A 223 -5.42 -20.41 -7.36
N LYS A 224 -4.33 -20.92 -6.77
CA LYS A 224 -3.75 -20.39 -5.52
C LYS A 224 -2.41 -19.74 -5.84
N LEU A 225 -2.28 -18.45 -5.58
CA LEU A 225 -1.04 -17.71 -5.78
C LEU A 225 -0.53 -17.12 -4.47
N LYS A 226 0.79 -17.10 -4.35
CA LYS A 226 1.56 -16.38 -3.36
C LYS A 226 2.53 -15.47 -4.09
N LEU A 227 2.37 -14.18 -3.88
CA LEU A 227 3.22 -13.12 -4.39
C LEU A 227 4.07 -12.67 -3.21
N ALA A 228 5.38 -12.73 -3.34
CA ALA A 228 6.32 -12.19 -2.37
C ALA A 228 7.17 -11.13 -3.05
N ALA A 229 7.27 -9.94 -2.46
CA ALA A 229 8.15 -8.90 -2.98
C ALA A 229 9.59 -9.44 -3.02
N THR A 230 10.31 -9.15 -4.10
CA THR A 230 11.70 -9.60 -4.29
C THR A 230 12.69 -8.76 -3.49
N ASP A 231 12.26 -7.61 -2.99
CA ASP A 231 13.01 -6.82 -2.04
C ASP A 231 12.89 -7.40 -0.60
N ARG A 232 13.64 -6.83 0.33
CA ARG A 232 13.57 -7.21 1.75
C ARG A 232 12.38 -6.56 2.48
N SER A 233 11.35 -6.09 1.76
CA SER A 233 10.20 -5.40 2.39
C SER A 233 9.31 -6.34 3.19
N GLY A 234 9.33 -7.64 2.86
CA GLY A 234 8.42 -8.63 3.44
C GLY A 234 6.97 -8.46 2.99
N ALA A 235 6.69 -7.64 1.98
CA ALA A 235 5.37 -7.54 1.39
C ALA A 235 4.99 -8.85 0.69
N LYS A 236 3.75 -9.27 0.93
CA LYS A 236 3.23 -10.55 0.44
C LYS A 236 1.74 -10.45 0.16
N VAL A 237 1.29 -11.11 -0.90
CA VAL A 237 -0.13 -11.23 -1.23
C VAL A 237 -0.42 -12.70 -1.49
N GLU A 238 -1.42 -13.25 -0.81
CA GLU A 238 -1.93 -14.59 -1.06
C GLU A 238 -3.36 -14.48 -1.60
N VAL A 239 -3.62 -15.14 -2.72
CA VAL A 239 -4.94 -15.18 -3.35
C VAL A 239 -5.31 -16.63 -3.69
N THR A 240 -6.55 -17.00 -3.41
CA THR A 240 -7.20 -18.17 -4.05
C THR A 240 -8.37 -17.66 -4.87
N GLY A 241 -8.46 -18.07 -6.13
CA GLY A 241 -9.42 -17.52 -7.07
C GLY A 241 -9.55 -18.35 -8.35
N LYS A 242 -10.28 -17.80 -9.33
CA LYS A 242 -10.40 -18.37 -10.67
C LYS A 242 -9.68 -17.50 -11.69
N ALA A 243 -9.17 -18.11 -12.74
CA ALA A 243 -8.51 -17.41 -13.84
C ALA A 243 -9.48 -17.29 -15.02
N THR A 244 -10.02 -16.10 -15.26
CA THR A 244 -11.02 -15.86 -16.30
C THR A 244 -10.62 -14.64 -17.12
N GLY A 245 -10.48 -14.79 -18.44
CA GLY A 245 -10.25 -13.66 -19.35
C GLY A 245 -9.04 -12.78 -19.02
N GLY A 246 -7.92 -13.38 -18.58
CA GLY A 246 -6.71 -12.63 -18.18
C GLY A 246 -6.82 -11.94 -16.82
N VAL A 247 -7.82 -12.31 -15.99
CA VAL A 247 -7.99 -11.79 -14.63
C VAL A 247 -7.99 -12.96 -13.64
N ILE A 248 -7.30 -12.80 -12.52
CA ILE A 248 -7.45 -13.66 -11.35
C ILE A 248 -8.49 -13.02 -10.44
N GLU A 249 -9.65 -13.64 -10.33
CA GLU A 249 -10.75 -13.20 -9.47
C GLU A 249 -10.68 -13.90 -8.11
N PRO A 250 -10.42 -13.19 -7.01
CA PRO A 250 -10.36 -13.81 -5.69
C PRO A 250 -11.71 -14.41 -5.28
N ALA A 251 -11.69 -15.65 -4.80
CA ALA A 251 -12.83 -16.20 -4.08
C ALA A 251 -13.11 -15.36 -2.83
N LYS A 252 -14.39 -15.29 -2.42
CA LYS A 252 -14.80 -14.56 -1.23
C LYS A 252 -13.98 -15.01 -0.01
N SER A 253 -13.38 -14.05 0.66
CA SER A 253 -12.51 -14.26 1.82
C SER A 253 -11.22 -15.07 1.60
N LYS A 254 -10.71 -15.07 0.36
CA LYS A 254 -9.46 -15.74 0.00
C LYS A 254 -8.40 -14.79 -0.57
N LEU A 255 -8.47 -13.52 -0.19
CA LEU A 255 -7.42 -12.53 -0.46
C LEU A 255 -6.87 -12.02 0.87
N SER A 256 -5.58 -12.21 1.08
CA SER A 256 -4.90 -11.73 2.28
C SER A 256 -3.46 -11.33 1.97
N GLY A 257 -2.84 -10.58 2.85
CA GLY A 257 -1.47 -10.15 2.63
C GLY A 257 -0.99 -9.08 3.58
N LYS A 258 0.17 -8.53 3.23
CA LYS A 258 0.79 -7.36 3.83
C LYS A 258 1.43 -6.52 2.73
N ALA A 259 1.09 -5.23 2.68
CA ALA A 259 1.72 -4.25 1.80
C ALA A 259 1.62 -2.87 2.45
N LEU A 260 2.53 -1.95 2.14
CA LEU A 260 2.63 -0.64 2.82
C LEU A 260 2.58 -0.77 4.35
N GLY A 261 3.25 -1.78 4.90
CA GLY A 261 3.25 -2.09 6.34
C GLY A 261 1.93 -2.60 6.93
N GLN A 262 0.84 -2.59 6.16
CA GLN A 262 -0.51 -2.91 6.59
C GLN A 262 -0.88 -4.33 6.21
N SER A 263 -1.40 -5.10 7.16
CA SER A 263 -2.02 -6.38 6.88
C SER A 263 -3.44 -6.20 6.36
N PHE A 264 -3.84 -7.05 5.43
CA PHE A 264 -5.22 -7.08 4.93
C PHE A 264 -5.69 -8.51 4.82
N LYS A 265 -6.99 -8.68 5.04
CA LYS A 265 -7.67 -9.96 4.85
C LYS A 265 -9.13 -9.66 4.50
N ARG A 266 -9.60 -10.32 3.45
CA ARG A 266 -11.01 -10.39 3.12
C ARG A 266 -11.60 -11.68 3.66
#